data_AF-A0A259JY74-F1
#
_entry.id   AF-A0A259JY74-F1
#
_cell.length_a   1.000
_cell.length_b   1.000
_cell.length_c   1.000
_cell.angle_alpha   90.00
_cell.angle_beta   90.00
_cell.angle_gamma   90.00
#
_symmetry.space_group_name_H-M   'P 1'
#
loop_
_entity.id
_entity.type
_entity.pdbx_description
1 polymer ?
#
loop_
_entity_poly.entity_id
_entity_poly.type
_entity_poly.pdbx_seq_one_letter_code
_entity_poly.pdbx_strand_id
1 'polypeptide(L)'
;MVALAPTRRRFLAATGSAFAALAASGCSTRMAASGAMADGYGALVPDPAGLLDLPQGFSYRVISSLGDAMDDGGTVPDAADGMGCFDIGGGKLALVRNHELRPG
;
A
#
# COMPACT_ATOMS: atom_id res chain seq x y z
N MET A 1 51.84 21.37 -2.79
CA MET A 1 50.93 20.73 -3.77
C MET A 1 49.58 21.42 -3.65
N VAL A 2 49.28 22.41 -4.51
CA VAL A 2 48.04 23.20 -4.42
C VAL A 2 46.93 22.43 -5.13
N ALA A 3 45.89 22.05 -4.39
CA ALA A 3 44.69 21.45 -4.98
C ALA A 3 43.96 22.53 -5.79
N LEU A 4 43.85 22.34 -7.11
CA LEU A 4 43.10 23.24 -7.97
C LEU A 4 41.60 23.05 -7.68
N ALA A 5 40.97 24.02 -7.02
CA ALA A 5 39.53 23.99 -6.81
C ALA A 5 38.80 24.01 -8.17
N PRO A 6 37.80 23.14 -8.41
CA PRO A 6 37.08 23.11 -9.67
C PRO A 6 36.35 24.44 -9.89
N THR A 7 36.54 25.05 -11.06
CA THR A 7 35.85 26.29 -11.40
C THR A 7 34.36 26.02 -11.63
N ARG A 8 33.50 26.99 -11.32
CA ARG A 8 32.04 26.88 -11.54
C ARG A 8 31.67 26.40 -12.95
N ARG A 9 32.40 26.87 -13.96
CA ARG A 9 32.21 26.49 -15.37
C ARG A 9 32.56 25.02 -15.63
N ARG A 10 33.63 24.49 -15.00
CA ARG A 10 33.98 23.06 -15.09
C ARG A 10 32.98 22.18 -14.36
N PHE A 11 32.50 22.63 -13.20
CA PHE A 11 31.48 21.91 -12.44
C PHE A 11 30.16 21.78 -13.22
N LEU A 12 29.67 22.89 -13.79
CA LEU A 12 28.45 22.91 -14.61
C LEU A 12 28.56 22.06 -15.89
N ALA A 13 29.72 22.09 -16.55
CA ALA A 13 29.97 21.26 -17.72
C ALA A 13 29.99 19.76 -17.37
N ALA A 14 30.64 19.40 -16.26
CA ALA A 14 30.70 18.02 -15.80
C ALA A 14 29.33 17.48 -15.38
N THR A 15 28.56 18.23 -14.59
CA THR A 15 27.22 17.81 -14.17
C THR A 15 26.25 17.74 -15.34
N GLY A 16 26.27 18.72 -16.25
CA GLY A 16 25.45 18.69 -17.47
C GLY A 16 25.72 17.46 -18.34
N SER A 17 27.00 17.08 -18.51
CA SER A 17 27.38 15.88 -19.27
C SER A 17 26.94 14.57 -18.59
N ALA A 18 26.99 14.51 -17.24
CA ALA A 18 26.54 13.34 -16.50
C ALA A 18 25.03 13.11 -16.61
N PHE A 19 24.22 14.18 -16.52
CA PHE A 19 22.78 14.09 -16.73
C PHE A 19 22.42 13.78 -18.19
N ALA A 20 23.14 14.34 -19.16
CA ALA A 20 22.95 14.01 -20.57
C ALA A 20 23.29 12.54 -20.86
N ALA A 21 24.37 12.01 -20.29
CA ALA A 21 24.73 10.60 -20.39
C ALA A 21 23.71 9.67 -19.71
N LEU A 22 23.16 10.08 -18.56
CA LEU A 22 22.11 9.34 -17.86
C LEU A 22 20.78 9.31 -18.63
N ALA A 23 20.43 10.41 -19.30
CA ALA A 23 19.26 10.45 -20.18
C ALA A 23 19.47 9.60 -21.44
N ALA A 24 20.67 9.67 -22.05
CA ALA A 24 21.02 8.92 -23.25
C ALA A 24 21.20 7.41 -23.00
N SER A 25 21.58 7.00 -21.79
CA SER A 25 21.74 5.57 -21.42
C SER A 25 20.41 4.81 -21.31
N GLY A 26 19.28 5.47 -21.58
CA GLY A 26 17.97 4.83 -21.52
C GLY A 26 17.50 4.53 -20.10
N CYS A 27 18.17 5.09 -19.08
CA CYS A 27 17.74 5.05 -17.68
C CYS A 27 16.54 5.98 -17.40
N SER A 28 15.88 6.49 -18.43
CA SER A 28 14.46 6.83 -18.33
C SER A 28 13.73 5.53 -18.08
N THR A 29 13.31 5.29 -16.85
CA THR A 29 12.41 4.21 -16.50
C THR A 29 11.16 4.34 -17.38
N ARG A 30 11.14 3.67 -18.53
CA ARG A 30 9.88 3.32 -19.14
C ARG A 30 9.27 2.33 -18.16
N MET A 31 8.43 2.83 -17.26
CA MET A 31 7.39 2.01 -16.67
C MET A 31 6.57 1.49 -17.85
N ALA A 32 6.99 0.37 -18.42
CA ALA A 32 6.15 -0.41 -19.28
C ALA A 32 5.04 -0.95 -18.37
N ALA A 33 4.00 -0.14 -18.17
CA ALA A 33 2.72 -0.62 -17.71
C ALA A 33 2.10 -1.40 -18.87
N SER A 34 2.64 -2.59 -19.11
CA SER A 34 2.11 -3.53 -20.09
C SER A 34 2.19 -4.93 -19.48
N GLY A 35 1.72 -5.05 -18.24
CA GLY A 35 0.97 -6.24 -17.86
C GLY A 35 -0.40 -6.08 -18.52
N ALA A 36 -0.82 -7.05 -19.33
CA ALA A 36 -2.22 -7.14 -19.71
C ALA A 36 -3.04 -7.01 -18.42
N MET A 37 -3.89 -5.98 -18.33
CA MET A 37 -4.90 -5.94 -17.29
C MET A 37 -5.68 -7.24 -17.47
N ALA A 38 -5.52 -8.19 -16.54
CA ALA A 38 -6.38 -9.34 -16.51
C ALA A 38 -7.81 -8.83 -16.56
N ASP A 39 -8.69 -9.54 -17.27
CA ASP A 39 -10.11 -9.24 -17.24
C ASP A 39 -10.51 -9.24 -15.76
N GLY A 40 -10.76 -8.06 -15.21
CA GLY A 40 -10.95 -7.88 -13.78
C GLY A 40 -12.24 -8.56 -13.33
N TYR A 41 -12.62 -8.40 -12.07
CA TYR A 41 -13.87 -8.96 -11.57
C TYR A 41 -15.15 -8.26 -12.08
N GLY A 42 -15.03 -7.35 -13.06
CA GLY A 42 -16.11 -6.50 -13.54
C GLY A 42 -16.24 -5.19 -12.76
N ALA A 43 -17.30 -4.43 -13.07
CA ALA A 43 -17.59 -3.18 -12.38
C ALA A 43 -18.06 -3.42 -10.94
N LEU A 44 -17.72 -2.49 -10.05
CA LEU A 44 -18.20 -2.49 -8.68
C LEU A 44 -19.69 -2.11 -8.64
N VAL A 45 -20.45 -2.82 -7.81
CA VAL A 45 -21.85 -2.50 -7.52
C VAL A 45 -21.90 -1.69 -6.23
N PRO A 46 -22.53 -0.50 -6.22
CA PRO A 46 -22.67 0.30 -5.02
C PRO A 46 -23.34 -0.49 -3.89
N ASP A 47 -22.69 -0.52 -2.74
CA ASP A 47 -23.21 -1.15 -1.54
C ASP A 47 -24.26 -0.24 -0.87
N PRO A 48 -25.51 -0.71 -0.66
CA PRO A 48 -26.53 0.07 0.05
C PRO A 48 -26.13 0.46 1.48
N ALA A 49 -25.24 -0.32 2.13
CA ALA A 49 -24.71 0.00 3.45
C ALA A 49 -23.52 0.97 3.41
N GLY A 50 -22.97 1.24 2.22
CA GLY A 50 -21.85 2.16 2.01
C GLY A 50 -20.53 1.69 2.64
N LEU A 51 -20.36 0.39 2.88
CA LEU A 51 -19.16 -0.18 3.50
C LEU A 51 -18.15 -0.63 2.45
N LEU A 52 -18.59 -1.46 1.49
CA LEU A 52 -17.68 -2.02 0.50
C LEU A 52 -18.41 -2.35 -0.81
N ASP A 53 -18.17 -1.52 -1.83
CA ASP A 53 -18.64 -1.81 -3.19
C ASP A 53 -17.89 -3.03 -3.74
N LEU A 54 -18.63 -4.05 -4.15
CA LEU A 54 -18.07 -5.30 -4.65
C LEU A 54 -18.58 -5.61 -6.06
N PRO A 55 -17.81 -6.35 -6.87
CA PRO A 55 -18.31 -6.82 -8.15
C PRO A 55 -19.48 -7.79 -8.01
N GLN A 56 -20.26 -7.95 -9.08
CA GLN A 56 -21.39 -8.87 -9.09
C GLN A 56 -20.97 -10.30 -8.71
N GLY A 57 -21.71 -10.92 -7.79
CA GLY A 57 -21.46 -12.29 -7.32
C GLY A 57 -20.54 -12.38 -6.09
N PHE A 58 -19.94 -11.28 -5.66
CA PHE A 58 -19.19 -11.20 -4.41
C PHE A 58 -20.08 -10.76 -3.24
N SER A 59 -19.70 -11.17 -2.04
CA SER A 59 -20.37 -10.77 -0.80
C SER A 59 -19.37 -10.63 0.34
N TYR A 60 -19.64 -9.74 1.28
CA TYR A 60 -18.87 -9.61 2.51
C TYR A 60 -19.74 -9.89 3.74
N ARG A 61 -19.08 -10.09 4.88
CA ARG A 61 -19.72 -10.13 6.19
C ARG A 61 -18.90 -9.29 7.15
N VAL A 62 -19.55 -8.37 7.85
CA VAL A 62 -18.94 -7.66 8.98
C VAL A 62 -18.79 -8.65 10.13
N ILE A 63 -17.56 -8.86 10.57
CA ILE A 63 -17.25 -9.79 11.68
C ILE A 63 -16.97 -9.05 13.00
N SER A 64 -16.73 -7.75 12.95
CA SER A 64 -16.59 -6.88 14.12
C SER A 64 -16.57 -5.42 13.70
N SER A 65 -17.16 -4.57 14.53
CA SER A 65 -17.26 -3.12 14.38
C SER A 65 -16.76 -2.41 15.64
N LEU A 66 -16.39 -1.14 15.49
CA LEU A 66 -15.99 -0.28 16.61
C LEU A 66 -17.05 -0.31 17.73
N GLY A 67 -16.61 -0.56 18.96
CA GLY A 67 -17.48 -0.55 20.13
C GLY A 67 -18.28 -1.83 20.37
N ASP A 68 -18.21 -2.83 19.47
CA ASP A 68 -18.81 -4.14 19.73
C ASP A 68 -18.24 -4.75 21.01
N ALA A 69 -19.10 -5.40 21.80
CA ALA A 69 -18.68 -6.09 23.01
C ALA A 69 -17.77 -7.28 22.67
N MET A 70 -16.72 -7.46 23.48
CA MET A 70 -15.81 -8.59 23.42
C MET A 70 -16.02 -9.53 24.61
N ASP A 71 -15.66 -10.80 24.44
CA ASP A 71 -15.84 -11.84 25.46
C ASP A 71 -14.97 -11.63 26.72
N ASP A 72 -13.95 -10.77 26.64
CA ASP A 72 -13.09 -10.37 27.77
C ASP A 72 -13.67 -9.21 28.59
N GLY A 73 -14.88 -8.74 28.26
CA GLY A 73 -15.54 -7.60 28.89
C GLY A 73 -15.10 -6.23 28.35
N GLY A 74 -14.17 -6.20 27.39
CA GLY A 74 -13.81 -5.00 26.64
C GLY A 74 -14.78 -4.71 25.49
N THR A 75 -14.43 -3.68 24.74
CA THR A 75 -15.08 -3.36 23.45
C THR A 75 -14.03 -3.23 22.36
N VAL A 76 -14.41 -3.53 21.12
CA VAL A 76 -13.53 -3.37 19.97
C VAL A 76 -12.99 -1.93 19.89
N PRO A 77 -11.67 -1.73 19.94
CA PRO A 77 -11.08 -0.39 19.89
C PRO A 77 -11.20 0.26 18.51
N ASP A 78 -10.95 1.56 18.47
CA ASP A 78 -10.86 2.33 17.21
C ASP A 78 -9.54 2.06 16.47
N ALA A 79 -9.32 2.74 15.34
CA ALA A 79 -8.09 2.72 14.55
C ALA A 79 -7.64 1.30 14.16
N ALA A 80 -8.59 0.49 13.69
CA ALA A 80 -8.28 -0.83 13.14
C ALA A 80 -7.27 -0.71 11.99
N ASP A 81 -6.24 -1.55 12.04
CA ASP A 81 -5.13 -1.51 11.09
C ASP A 81 -4.79 -2.94 10.59
N GLY A 82 -3.51 -3.30 10.48
CA GLY A 82 -3.06 -4.57 9.94
C GLY A 82 -3.69 -5.78 10.64
N MET A 83 -3.92 -6.82 9.86
CA MET A 83 -4.49 -8.08 10.33
C MET A 83 -3.74 -9.28 9.74
N GLY A 84 -3.71 -10.37 10.51
CA GLY A 84 -3.11 -11.65 10.13
C GLY A 84 -4.08 -12.79 10.40
N CYS A 85 -4.19 -13.72 9.45
CA CYS A 85 -5.05 -14.90 9.55
C CYS A 85 -4.18 -16.16 9.65
N PHE A 86 -4.42 -16.96 10.69
CA PHE A 86 -3.63 -18.14 11.00
C PHE A 86 -4.53 -19.37 11.11
N ASP A 87 -4.14 -20.46 10.44
CA ASP A 87 -4.82 -21.75 10.62
C ASP A 87 -4.47 -22.33 12.00
N ILE A 88 -5.51 -22.64 12.78
CA ILE A 88 -5.38 -23.25 14.10
C ILE A 88 -5.88 -24.70 14.12
N GLY A 89 -6.14 -25.27 12.95
CA GLY A 89 -6.62 -26.63 12.76
C GLY A 89 -8.13 -26.78 12.96
N GLY A 90 -8.65 -27.95 12.58
CA GLY A 90 -10.07 -28.27 12.73
C GLY A 90 -11.02 -27.37 11.93
N GLY A 91 -10.54 -26.79 10.82
CA GLY A 91 -11.31 -25.87 9.99
C GLY A 91 -11.55 -24.50 10.62
N LYS A 92 -10.77 -24.11 11.63
CA LYS A 92 -10.86 -22.82 12.31
C LYS A 92 -9.65 -21.94 11.98
N LEU A 93 -9.90 -20.63 11.96
CA LEU A 93 -8.88 -19.62 11.73
C LEU A 93 -8.85 -18.67 12.93
N ALA A 94 -7.64 -18.31 13.36
CA ALA A 94 -7.41 -17.20 14.27
C ALA A 94 -7.12 -15.93 13.46
N LEU A 95 -7.95 -14.90 13.62
CA LEU A 95 -7.72 -13.58 13.03
C LEU A 95 -7.17 -12.65 14.11
N VAL A 96 -5.91 -12.25 13.97
CA VAL A 96 -5.26 -11.26 14.83
C VAL A 96 -5.34 -9.91 14.15
N ARG A 97 -5.80 -8.89 14.86
CA ARG A 97 -5.99 -7.53 14.32
C ARG A 97 -5.31 -6.52 15.23
N ASN A 98 -4.57 -5.59 14.64
CA ASN A 98 -3.95 -4.49 15.36
C ASN A 98 -4.90 -3.29 15.43
N HIS A 99 -4.70 -2.44 16.45
CA HIS A 99 -5.37 -1.17 16.62
C HIS A 99 -4.32 -0.09 16.95
N GLU A 100 -4.06 0.84 16.03
CA GLU A 100 -3.03 1.88 16.18
C GLU A 100 -3.53 3.08 17.00
N LEU A 101 -3.83 2.83 18.26
CA LEU A 101 -4.33 3.85 19.18
C LEU A 101 -3.22 4.86 19.54
N ARG A 102 -3.60 6.14 19.62
CA ARG A 102 -2.73 7.18 20.18
C ARG A 102 -2.98 7.30 21.69
N PRO A 103 -1.94 7.47 22.51
CA PRO A 103 -2.13 7.86 23.90
C PRO A 103 -2.89 9.18 23.96
N GLY A 104 -3.92 9.24 24.81
CA GLY A 104 -4.64 10.46 25.16
C GLY A 104 -3.90 11.33 26.15
#